data_AF-A0AAU6KXI4-F1
#
_entry.id   AF-A0AAU6KXI4-F1
#
_cell.length_a   1.000
_cell.length_b   1.000
_cell.length_c   1.000
_cell.angle_alpha   90.00
_cell.angle_beta   90.00
_cell.angle_gamma   90.00
#
_symmetry.space_group_name_H-M   'P 1'
#
loop_
_entity.id
_entity.type
_entity.pdbx_description
1 polymer ?
#
loop_
_entity_poly.entity_id
_entity_poly.type
_entity_poly.pdbx_seq_one_letter_code
_entity_poly.pdbx_strand_id
1 'polypeptide(L)'
;MVLAAQLVLAAVFGVAGIAKLMDREGLPRAIASFGLPARTGKPLGYLLVSYEFATALALVVNPWARIGALGALGLLLTFCLAIVVSIARGRTPDCHCFGGLRATPVGWATLARNGLLAATAGFVVTDGRAPWFFTGLGTIAATCWVVLGLKRSGKVRPGMVTPGFSLPDATGQVWTLDKLLAAAHQPLLLLFTDHACGACDALLPQVARWQQAYAERLTIAIVNGGPPADSVAFSREHGLRNLLVDEDRMLLTTYGLTATPSAMLIDTDRILAAAPAAGSAEIADLVTRALQPRGRSTIARRALLFASATMVPTVISTRAMARGVTGANWRPKRVKFAGGWLCKQRYALCTKAACKPSPSDPNVLICRCVVEYGYSYGYKSCAEREPVGKRLVSTFSTQNTNSRTRTMTCASPAQWANCLDMDCEIDPRNPTHAVCRCKSVESGDFFTFGGNCDTSTCTSVIWSAATPPGVPFQAAMKSIGLSVTLPEACPTGTDDDDPPPSGLELLWGE
;
A
#
# COMPACT_ATOMS: atom_id res chain seq x y z
N MET A 1 -41.50 -9.37 6.96
CA MET A 1 -40.24 -8.59 7.10
C MET A 1 -39.33 -9.15 8.18
N VAL A 2 -39.82 -9.37 9.42
CA VAL A 2 -39.00 -9.93 10.52
C VAL A 2 -38.40 -11.31 10.18
N LEU A 3 -39.19 -12.22 9.61
CA LEU A 3 -38.69 -13.55 9.18
C LEU A 3 -37.56 -13.45 8.14
N ALA A 4 -37.67 -12.54 7.18
CA ALA A 4 -36.61 -12.34 6.19
C ALA A 4 -35.32 -11.80 6.85
N ALA A 5 -35.44 -10.86 7.79
CA ALA A 5 -34.31 -10.36 8.57
C ALA A 5 -33.65 -11.45 9.42
N GLN A 6 -34.45 -12.34 10.03
CA GLN A 6 -33.96 -13.51 10.78
C GLN A 6 -33.16 -14.45 9.87
N LEU A 7 -33.71 -14.81 8.71
CA LEU A 7 -33.05 -15.71 7.76
C LEU A 7 -31.74 -15.11 7.22
N VAL A 8 -31.71 -13.81 6.94
CA VAL A 8 -30.48 -13.11 6.52
C VAL A 8 -29.42 -13.15 7.62
N LEU A 9 -29.78 -12.84 8.87
CA LEU A 9 -28.85 -12.90 10.00
C LEU A 9 -28.36 -14.34 10.25
N ALA A 10 -29.27 -15.33 10.22
CA ALA A 10 -28.91 -16.73 10.38
C ALA A 10 -27.93 -17.20 9.30
N ALA A 11 -28.15 -16.82 8.04
CA ALA A 11 -27.23 -17.13 6.95
C ALA A 11 -25.87 -16.46 7.16
N VAL A 12 -25.83 -15.19 7.56
CA VAL A 12 -24.57 -14.45 7.81
C VAL A 12 -23.76 -15.11 8.94
N PHE A 13 -24.40 -15.41 10.07
CA PHE A 13 -23.73 -16.03 11.21
C PHE A 13 -23.35 -17.50 10.93
N GLY A 14 -24.18 -18.25 10.20
CA GLY A 14 -23.86 -19.62 9.79
C GLY A 14 -22.65 -19.67 8.86
N VAL A 15 -22.61 -18.81 7.83
CA VAL A 15 -21.45 -18.69 6.93
C VAL A 15 -20.20 -18.24 7.70
N ALA A 16 -20.34 -17.28 8.62
CA ALA A 16 -19.24 -16.80 9.45
C ALA A 16 -18.67 -17.92 10.36
N GLY A 17 -19.55 -18.70 10.99
CA GLY A 17 -19.18 -19.83 11.85
C GLY A 17 -18.48 -20.94 11.08
N ILE A 18 -19.00 -21.32 9.90
CA ILE A 18 -18.37 -22.32 9.02
C ILE A 18 -16.98 -21.85 8.61
N ALA A 19 -16.86 -20.60 8.15
CA ALA A 19 -15.58 -20.08 7.70
C ALA A 19 -14.55 -20.05 8.84
N LYS A 20 -14.93 -19.61 10.04
CA LYS A 20 -14.03 -19.61 11.20
C LYS A 20 -13.68 -21.00 11.70
N LEU A 21 -14.59 -21.97 11.58
CA LEU A 21 -14.32 -23.37 11.90
C LEU A 21 -13.28 -23.98 10.95
N MET A 22 -13.26 -23.53 9.69
CA MET A 22 -12.25 -23.91 8.70
C MET A 22 -10.91 -23.21 8.95
N ASP A 23 -10.92 -21.98 9.47
CA ASP A 23 -9.72 -21.18 9.79
C ASP A 23 -9.17 -21.47 11.21
N ARG A 24 -8.78 -22.72 11.47
CA ARG A 24 -8.36 -23.20 12.81
C ARG A 24 -7.07 -22.53 13.31
N GLU A 25 -6.22 -22.06 12.41
CA GLU A 25 -4.93 -21.48 12.75
C GLU A 25 -4.93 -19.95 12.68
N GLY A 26 -5.68 -19.34 11.76
CA GLY A 26 -5.81 -17.90 11.65
C GLY A 26 -6.66 -17.27 12.75
N LEU A 27 -7.68 -17.97 13.26
CA LEU A 27 -8.56 -17.44 14.30
C LEU A 27 -7.82 -17.11 15.62
N PRO A 28 -6.97 -18.00 16.19
CA PRO A 28 -6.17 -17.66 17.37
C PRO A 28 -5.18 -16.50 17.14
N ARG A 29 -4.57 -16.42 15.95
CA ARG A 29 -3.64 -15.33 15.57
C ARG A 29 -4.38 -13.99 15.48
N ALA A 30 -5.56 -13.99 14.87
CA ALA A 30 -6.42 -12.81 14.78
C ALA A 30 -6.81 -12.32 16.17
N ILE A 31 -7.21 -13.21 17.09
CA ILE A 31 -7.52 -12.85 18.49
C ILE A 31 -6.31 -12.20 19.18
N ALA A 32 -5.10 -12.73 18.97
CA ALA A 32 -3.88 -12.15 19.52
C ALA A 32 -3.58 -10.74 18.96
N SER A 33 -3.92 -10.48 17.70
CA SER A 33 -3.72 -9.15 17.06
C SER A 33 -4.56 -8.03 17.71
N PHE A 34 -5.64 -8.37 18.43
CA PHE A 34 -6.41 -7.42 19.24
C PHE A 34 -5.77 -7.11 20.61
N GLY A 35 -4.59 -7.65 20.89
CA GLY A 35 -3.84 -7.42 22.14
C GLY A 35 -4.17 -8.39 23.27
N LEU A 36 -4.82 -9.52 22.95
CA LEU A 36 -5.07 -10.60 23.91
C LEU A 36 -3.87 -11.56 23.98
N PRO A 37 -3.56 -12.15 25.15
CA PRO A 37 -2.45 -13.10 25.30
C PRO A 37 -2.60 -14.30 24.35
N ALA A 38 -1.49 -14.77 23.75
CA ALA A 38 -1.53 -15.88 22.78
C ALA A 38 -2.19 -17.17 23.34
N ARG A 39 -2.15 -17.37 24.67
CA ARG A 39 -2.76 -18.53 25.36
C ARG A 39 -4.29 -18.51 25.31
N THR A 40 -4.94 -17.35 25.15
CA THR A 40 -6.41 -17.24 25.11
C THR A 40 -6.98 -17.37 23.70
N GLY A 41 -6.15 -17.37 22.65
CA GLY A 41 -6.60 -17.41 21.25
C GLY A 41 -7.43 -18.65 20.90
N LYS A 42 -6.94 -19.85 21.21
CA LYS A 42 -7.65 -21.12 20.95
C LYS A 42 -8.98 -21.25 21.71
N PRO A 43 -9.02 -21.10 23.06
CA PRO A 43 -10.29 -21.25 23.79
C PRO A 43 -11.32 -20.19 23.38
N LEU A 44 -10.91 -18.95 23.18
CA LEU A 44 -11.83 -17.89 22.75
C LEU A 44 -12.32 -18.10 21.31
N GLY A 45 -11.47 -18.66 20.43
CA GLY A 45 -11.85 -19.03 19.08
C GLY A 45 -12.96 -20.10 19.05
N TYR A 46 -12.81 -21.18 19.82
CA TYR A 46 -13.86 -22.21 19.94
C TYR A 46 -15.16 -21.67 20.53
N LEU A 47 -15.06 -20.82 21.56
CA LEU A 47 -16.22 -20.16 22.15
C LEU A 47 -16.95 -19.29 21.13
N LEU A 48 -16.20 -18.50 20.33
CA LEU A 48 -16.77 -17.65 19.29
C LEU A 48 -17.49 -18.46 18.20
N VAL A 49 -16.85 -19.52 17.68
CA VAL A 49 -17.46 -20.39 16.67
C VAL A 49 -18.74 -21.04 17.20
N SER A 50 -18.70 -21.54 18.43
CA SER A 50 -19.86 -22.16 19.08
C SER A 50 -21.00 -21.14 19.26
N TYR A 51 -20.65 -19.91 19.65
CA TYR A 51 -21.60 -18.81 19.78
C TYR A 51 -22.26 -18.44 18.44
N GLU A 52 -21.49 -18.42 17.35
CA GLU A 52 -22.00 -18.09 16.01
C GLU A 52 -23.00 -19.14 15.51
N PHE A 53 -22.70 -20.42 15.68
CA PHE A 53 -23.62 -21.51 15.33
C PHE A 53 -24.87 -21.53 16.22
N ALA A 54 -24.70 -21.33 17.53
CA ALA A 54 -25.84 -21.25 18.45
C ALA A 54 -26.77 -20.08 18.11
N THR A 55 -26.19 -18.92 17.77
CA THR A 55 -26.93 -17.73 17.32
C THR A 55 -27.67 -18.00 16.01
N ALA A 56 -27.02 -18.60 15.03
CA ALA A 56 -27.63 -18.94 13.74
C ALA A 56 -28.79 -19.93 13.90
N LEU A 57 -28.63 -20.96 14.73
CA LEU A 57 -29.67 -21.95 15.00
C LEU A 57 -30.85 -21.32 15.76
N ALA A 58 -30.57 -20.55 16.81
CA ALA A 58 -31.59 -19.86 17.60
C ALA A 58 -32.43 -18.90 16.75
N LEU A 59 -31.82 -18.23 15.76
CA LEU A 59 -32.53 -17.33 14.84
C LEU A 59 -33.55 -18.04 13.93
N VAL A 60 -33.35 -19.33 13.63
CA VAL A 60 -34.22 -20.12 12.74
C VAL A 60 -35.29 -20.89 13.52
N VAL A 61 -34.97 -21.34 14.74
CA VAL A 61 -35.88 -22.17 15.56
C VAL A 61 -36.76 -21.29 16.45
N ASN A 62 -38.06 -21.23 16.15
CA ASN A 62 -39.07 -20.57 16.99
C ASN A 62 -39.34 -21.44 18.25
N PRO A 63 -39.36 -20.92 19.51
CA PRO A 63 -39.42 -19.53 19.99
C PRO A 63 -38.08 -18.81 20.24
N TRP A 64 -36.95 -19.43 19.92
CA TRP A 64 -35.63 -18.92 20.25
C TRP A 64 -35.19 -17.72 19.40
N ALA A 65 -35.96 -17.35 18.37
CA ALA A 65 -35.57 -16.32 17.41
C ALA A 65 -35.23 -14.95 18.04
N ARG A 66 -35.96 -14.53 19.07
CA ARG A 66 -35.62 -13.30 19.82
C ARG A 66 -34.33 -13.43 20.62
N ILE A 67 -34.09 -14.59 21.22
CA ILE A 67 -32.85 -14.88 21.97
C ILE A 67 -31.66 -14.93 21.00
N GLY A 68 -31.83 -15.56 19.83
CA GLY A 68 -30.85 -15.54 18.75
C GLY A 68 -30.55 -14.11 18.27
N ALA A 69 -31.58 -13.26 18.12
CA ALA A 69 -31.39 -11.87 17.73
C ALA A 69 -30.67 -11.03 18.79
N LEU A 70 -30.95 -11.25 20.09
CA LEU A 70 -30.21 -10.65 21.19
C LEU A 70 -28.74 -11.08 21.19
N GLY A 71 -28.48 -12.37 20.94
CA GLY A 71 -27.12 -12.90 20.81
C GLY A 71 -26.37 -12.26 19.64
N ALA A 72 -27.01 -12.21 18.47
CA ALA A 72 -26.46 -11.56 17.29
C ALA A 72 -26.13 -10.08 17.55
N LEU A 73 -27.06 -9.34 18.17
CA LEU A 73 -26.86 -7.93 18.51
C LEU A 73 -25.71 -7.75 19.50
N GLY A 74 -25.66 -8.56 20.57
CA GLY A 74 -24.60 -8.53 21.56
C GLY A 74 -23.22 -8.72 20.93
N LEU A 75 -23.05 -9.78 20.12
CA LEU A 75 -21.78 -10.06 19.46
C LEU A 75 -21.36 -8.94 18.49
N LEU A 76 -22.31 -8.42 17.70
CA LEU A 76 -22.04 -7.33 16.77
C LEU A 76 -21.62 -6.05 17.50
N LEU A 77 -22.26 -5.72 18.63
CA LEU A 77 -21.91 -4.54 19.43
C LEU A 77 -20.53 -4.70 20.09
N THR A 78 -20.24 -5.88 20.67
CA THR A 78 -18.90 -6.18 21.21
C THR A 78 -17.83 -6.04 20.13
N PHE A 79 -18.11 -6.54 18.92
CA PHE A 79 -17.18 -6.44 17.82
C PHE A 79 -17.00 -4.99 17.33
N CYS A 80 -18.09 -4.23 17.19
CA CYS A 80 -18.04 -2.80 16.89
C CYS A 80 -17.19 -2.02 17.92
N LEU A 81 -17.36 -2.31 19.21
CA LEU A 81 -16.58 -1.69 20.27
C LEU A 81 -15.08 -2.03 20.13
N ALA A 82 -14.75 -3.29 19.88
CA ALA A 82 -13.37 -3.71 19.64
C ALA A 82 -12.75 -2.98 18.44
N ILE A 83 -13.50 -2.83 17.34
CA ILE A 83 -13.08 -2.05 16.17
C ILE A 83 -12.80 -0.59 16.56
N VAL A 84 -13.74 0.08 17.25
CA VAL A 84 -13.61 1.49 17.63
C VAL A 84 -12.41 1.72 18.54
N VAL A 85 -12.23 0.87 19.55
CA VAL A 85 -11.09 0.95 20.47
C VAL A 85 -9.77 0.75 19.73
N SER A 86 -9.73 -0.18 18.76
CA SER A 86 -8.54 -0.44 17.97
C SER A 86 -8.17 0.76 17.08
N ILE A 87 -9.16 1.33 16.38
CA ILE A 87 -8.99 2.54 15.55
C ILE A 87 -8.54 3.74 16.41
N ALA A 88 -9.16 3.95 17.57
CA ALA A 88 -8.80 5.04 18.48
C ALA A 88 -7.36 4.92 19.02
N ARG A 89 -6.83 3.69 19.12
CA ARG A 89 -5.45 3.41 19.52
C ARG A 89 -4.48 3.36 18.33
N GLY A 90 -4.91 3.73 17.13
CA GLY A 90 -4.10 3.70 15.91
C GLY A 90 -3.73 2.30 15.43
N ARG A 91 -4.40 1.25 15.93
CA ARG A 91 -4.17 -0.15 15.53
C ARG A 91 -5.15 -0.53 14.42
N THR A 92 -4.66 -1.25 13.42
CA THR A 92 -5.49 -1.75 12.29
C THR A 92 -5.34 -3.27 12.15
N PRO A 93 -5.83 -4.06 13.12
CA PRO A 93 -5.72 -5.50 13.09
C PRO A 93 -6.49 -6.10 11.90
N ASP A 94 -6.05 -7.27 11.44
CA ASP A 94 -6.69 -7.96 10.33
C ASP A 94 -8.03 -8.57 10.76
N CYS A 95 -9.09 -8.28 10.00
CA CYS A 95 -10.40 -8.87 10.24
C CYS A 95 -10.44 -10.32 9.73
N HIS A 96 -10.47 -11.30 10.63
CA HIS A 96 -10.78 -12.71 10.30
C HIS A 96 -12.26 -13.08 10.53
N CYS A 97 -13.17 -12.09 10.48
CA CYS A 97 -14.60 -12.28 10.82
C CYS A 97 -15.34 -13.27 9.92
N PHE A 98 -14.81 -13.58 8.74
CA PHE A 98 -15.35 -14.59 7.84
C PHE A 98 -14.30 -15.66 7.53
N GLY A 99 -13.47 -16.04 8.51
CA GLY A 99 -12.54 -17.17 8.41
C GLY A 99 -11.66 -17.16 7.16
N GLY A 100 -11.13 -15.98 6.83
CA GLY A 100 -10.30 -15.81 5.65
C GLY A 100 -11.03 -15.58 4.31
N LEU A 101 -12.37 -15.53 4.26
CA LEU A 101 -13.05 -15.22 2.98
C LEU A 101 -12.80 -13.77 2.49
N ARG A 102 -12.48 -12.86 3.42
CA ARG A 102 -12.00 -11.50 3.17
C ARG A 102 -11.09 -11.07 4.33
N ALA A 103 -9.78 -10.95 4.10
CA ALA A 103 -8.87 -10.33 5.06
C ALA A 103 -8.63 -8.87 4.65
N THR A 104 -9.36 -7.96 5.28
CA THR A 104 -9.18 -6.52 5.12
C THR A 104 -8.88 -5.92 6.48
N PRO A 105 -7.96 -4.95 6.61
CA PRO A 105 -7.71 -4.27 7.87
C PRO A 105 -9.00 -3.60 8.31
N VAL A 106 -9.23 -3.70 9.62
CA VAL A 106 -10.35 -3.09 10.31
C VAL A 106 -10.38 -1.59 10.02
N GLY A 107 -11.54 -1.07 9.63
CA GLY A 107 -11.73 0.36 9.37
C GLY A 107 -13.19 0.78 9.41
N TRP A 108 -13.44 2.05 9.10
CA TRP A 108 -14.76 2.67 9.17
C TRP A 108 -15.82 1.98 8.29
N ALA A 109 -15.43 1.42 7.14
CA ALA A 109 -16.34 0.64 6.30
C ALA A 109 -16.79 -0.66 6.98
N THR A 110 -15.91 -1.32 7.74
CA THR A 110 -16.23 -2.53 8.50
C THR A 110 -17.17 -2.21 9.66
N LEU A 111 -16.93 -1.08 10.34
CA LEU A 111 -17.83 -0.58 11.39
C LEU A 111 -19.23 -0.31 10.83
N ALA A 112 -19.33 0.35 9.67
CA ALA A 112 -20.61 0.64 9.02
C ALA A 112 -21.37 -0.65 8.63
N ARG A 113 -20.67 -1.65 8.07
CA ARG A 113 -21.26 -2.96 7.76
C ARG A 113 -21.83 -3.66 8.99
N ASN A 114 -21.07 -3.70 10.09
CA ASN A 114 -21.55 -4.31 11.34
C ASN A 114 -22.69 -3.51 11.97
N GLY A 115 -22.68 -2.18 11.83
CA GLY A 115 -23.80 -1.33 12.23
C GLY A 115 -25.09 -1.65 11.48
N LEU A 116 -25.03 -1.95 10.18
CA LEU A 116 -26.19 -2.40 9.40
C LEU A 116 -26.75 -3.73 9.91
N LEU A 117 -25.87 -4.71 10.19
CA LEU A 117 -26.28 -5.99 10.76
C LEU A 117 -26.87 -5.82 12.16
N ALA A 118 -26.30 -4.93 12.98
CA ALA A 118 -26.81 -4.62 14.32
C ALA A 118 -28.19 -3.94 14.26
N ALA A 119 -28.41 -3.04 13.30
CA ALA A 119 -29.73 -2.46 13.02
C ALA A 119 -30.76 -3.55 12.71
N THR A 120 -30.37 -4.51 11.87
CA THR A 120 -31.21 -5.63 11.46
C THR A 120 -31.53 -6.53 12.65
N ALA A 121 -30.53 -6.82 13.50
CA ALA A 121 -30.74 -7.59 14.73
C ALA A 121 -31.67 -6.86 15.71
N GLY A 122 -31.50 -5.55 15.90
CA GLY A 122 -32.39 -4.74 16.74
C GLY A 122 -33.85 -4.72 16.23
N PHE A 123 -34.05 -4.67 14.92
CA PHE A 123 -35.38 -4.80 14.31
C PHE A 123 -36.02 -6.16 14.62
N VAL A 124 -35.24 -7.25 14.63
CA VAL A 124 -35.75 -8.58 15.02
C VAL A 124 -36.01 -8.68 16.52
N VAL A 125 -35.14 -8.13 17.38
CA VAL A 125 -35.31 -8.11 18.85
C VAL A 125 -36.62 -7.43 19.24
N THR A 126 -37.00 -6.39 18.50
CA THR A 126 -38.21 -5.60 18.75
C THR A 126 -39.46 -6.15 18.04
N ASP A 127 -39.40 -7.34 17.45
CA ASP A 127 -40.47 -7.93 16.61
C ASP A 127 -40.96 -6.99 15.50
N GLY A 128 -40.04 -6.19 14.97
CA GLY A 128 -40.33 -5.23 13.92
C GLY A 128 -41.00 -3.94 14.39
N ARG A 129 -41.05 -3.68 15.70
CA ARG A 129 -41.49 -2.38 16.24
C ARG A 129 -40.50 -1.28 15.85
N ALA A 130 -40.99 -0.05 15.75
CA ALA A 130 -40.22 1.12 15.30
C ALA A 130 -39.48 0.90 13.94
N PRO A 131 -40.18 0.47 12.87
CA PRO A 131 -39.56 0.16 11.59
C PRO A 131 -38.78 1.37 11.00
N TRP A 132 -39.29 2.58 11.19
CA TRP A 132 -38.64 3.82 10.73
C TRP A 132 -37.27 4.09 11.37
N PHE A 133 -37.11 3.74 12.66
CA PHE A 133 -35.84 3.91 13.36
C PHE A 133 -34.76 2.97 12.80
N PHE A 134 -35.08 1.68 12.67
CA PHE A 134 -34.12 0.70 12.16
C PHE A 134 -33.84 0.84 10.67
N THR A 135 -34.83 1.26 9.87
CA THR A 135 -34.61 1.60 8.46
C THR A 135 -33.75 2.85 8.30
N GLY A 136 -33.94 3.88 9.13
CA GLY A 136 -33.05 5.04 9.18
C GLY A 136 -31.61 4.66 9.54
N LEU A 137 -31.42 3.88 10.61
CA LEU A 137 -30.08 3.43 11.02
C LEU A 137 -29.42 2.55 9.94
N GLY A 138 -30.20 1.62 9.36
CA GLY A 138 -29.74 0.73 8.30
C GLY A 138 -29.36 1.47 7.02
N THR A 139 -30.15 2.46 6.59
CA THR A 139 -29.86 3.26 5.40
C THR A 139 -28.62 4.13 5.57
N ILE A 140 -28.42 4.75 6.75
CA ILE A 140 -27.20 5.49 7.07
C ILE A 140 -25.98 4.55 7.04
N ALA A 141 -26.07 3.42 7.74
CA ALA A 141 -24.99 2.44 7.80
C ALA A 141 -24.65 1.86 6.41
N ALA A 142 -25.65 1.54 5.60
CA ALA A 142 -25.47 1.07 4.23
C ALA A 142 -24.83 2.13 3.33
N THR A 143 -25.31 3.38 3.42
CA THR A 143 -24.76 4.50 2.63
C THR A 143 -23.31 4.76 3.02
N CYS A 144 -22.99 4.84 4.32
CA CYS A 144 -21.63 4.96 4.81
C CYS A 144 -20.75 3.80 4.33
N TRP A 145 -21.24 2.56 4.41
CA TRP A 145 -20.50 1.39 3.93
C TRP A 145 -20.20 1.47 2.43
N VAL A 146 -21.19 1.83 1.60
CA VAL A 146 -21.01 1.98 0.14
C VAL A 146 -20.05 3.12 -0.18
N VAL A 147 -20.23 4.30 0.40
CA VAL A 147 -19.39 5.48 0.11
C VAL A 147 -17.94 5.25 0.56
N LEU A 148 -17.74 4.69 1.76
CA LEU A 148 -16.40 4.38 2.26
C LEU A 148 -15.76 3.23 1.47
N GLY A 149 -16.55 2.26 1.00
CA GLY A 149 -16.11 1.21 0.08
C GLY A 149 -15.67 1.76 -1.28
N LEU A 150 -16.46 2.64 -1.88
CA LEU A 150 -16.14 3.28 -3.17
C LEU A 150 -14.92 4.20 -3.08
N LYS A 151 -14.75 4.95 -1.97
CA LYS A 151 -13.52 5.71 -1.72
C LYS A 151 -12.29 4.80 -1.58
N ARG A 152 -12.46 3.56 -1.10
CA ARG A 152 -11.38 2.56 -0.96
C ARG A 152 -10.93 2.04 -2.34
N SER A 153 -11.85 1.78 -3.26
CA SER A 153 -11.53 1.32 -4.63
C SER A 153 -11.06 2.44 -5.58
N GLY A 154 -11.28 3.72 -5.23
CA GLY A 154 -10.99 4.85 -6.10
C GLY A 154 -9.51 5.14 -6.39
N LYS A 155 -8.57 4.49 -5.69
CA LYS A 155 -7.13 4.76 -5.83
C LYS A 155 -6.43 3.99 -6.95
N VAL A 156 -6.99 2.87 -7.44
CA VAL A 156 -6.31 2.00 -8.43
C VAL A 156 -7.25 1.62 -9.57
N ARG A 157 -6.95 2.06 -10.79
CA ARG A 157 -7.79 1.86 -11.99
C ARG A 157 -7.05 1.07 -13.08
N PRO A 158 -7.75 0.22 -13.86
CA PRO A 158 -7.19 -0.38 -15.08
C PRO A 158 -6.60 0.69 -16.00
N GLY A 159 -5.54 0.37 -16.73
CA GLY A 159 -4.88 1.27 -17.67
C GLY A 159 -3.81 2.16 -17.04
N MET A 160 -3.59 2.10 -15.72
CA MET A 160 -2.48 2.79 -15.07
C MET A 160 -1.18 2.00 -15.23
N VAL A 161 -0.06 2.72 -15.36
CA VAL A 161 1.27 2.11 -15.29
C VAL A 161 1.56 1.70 -13.85
N THR A 162 1.84 0.43 -13.63
CA THR A 162 2.17 -0.13 -12.33
C THR A 162 3.57 0.37 -11.90
N PRO A 163 3.72 1.01 -10.73
CA PRO A 163 5.03 1.47 -10.25
C PRO A 163 6.00 0.30 -10.12
N GLY A 164 7.28 0.49 -10.45
CA GLY A 164 8.29 -0.57 -10.25
C GLY A 164 8.52 -0.84 -8.76
N PHE A 165 9.07 -2.01 -8.45
CA PHE A 165 9.52 -2.38 -7.11
C PHE A 165 10.81 -3.19 -7.18
N SER A 166 11.43 -3.36 -6.01
CA SER A 166 12.58 -4.22 -5.80
C SER A 166 12.38 -4.95 -4.48
N LEU A 167 12.18 -6.26 -4.51
CA LEU A 167 11.98 -7.08 -3.33
C LEU A 167 12.91 -8.31 -3.36
N PRO A 168 13.47 -8.73 -2.22
CA PRO A 168 14.18 -9.99 -2.12
C PRO A 168 13.21 -11.17 -2.21
N ASP A 169 13.67 -12.31 -2.72
CA ASP A 169 13.00 -13.59 -2.51
C ASP A 169 13.44 -14.25 -1.20
N ALA A 170 12.90 -15.44 -0.93
CA ALA A 170 13.20 -16.23 0.25
C ALA A 170 14.69 -16.62 0.37
N THR A 171 15.48 -16.51 -0.70
CA THR A 171 16.93 -16.77 -0.70
C THR A 171 17.78 -15.50 -0.60
N GLY A 172 17.12 -14.33 -0.53
CA GLY A 172 17.77 -13.02 -0.52
C GLY A 172 18.11 -12.49 -1.92
N GLN A 173 17.76 -13.20 -2.99
CA GLN A 173 17.97 -12.71 -4.36
C GLN A 173 16.94 -11.64 -4.68
N VAL A 174 17.41 -10.50 -5.19
CA VAL A 174 16.56 -9.34 -5.46
C VAL A 174 15.90 -9.40 -6.84
N TRP A 175 14.56 -9.38 -6.82
CA TRP A 175 13.68 -9.34 -7.98
C TRP A 175 13.09 -7.95 -8.16
N THR A 176 12.97 -7.54 -9.41
CA THR A 176 12.26 -6.31 -9.79
C THR A 176 11.06 -6.66 -10.65
N LEU A 177 10.07 -5.77 -10.70
CA LEU A 177 8.91 -5.90 -11.61
C LEU A 177 9.37 -6.22 -13.05
N ASP A 178 10.45 -5.58 -13.48
CA ASP A 178 10.98 -5.70 -14.83
C ASP A 178 11.62 -7.06 -15.09
N LYS A 179 12.35 -7.60 -14.10
CA LYS A 179 12.91 -8.96 -14.19
C LYS A 179 11.80 -10.02 -14.27
N LEU A 180 10.73 -9.85 -13.49
CA LEU A 180 9.59 -10.77 -13.51
C LEU A 180 8.84 -10.76 -14.84
N LEU A 181 8.63 -9.58 -15.41
CA LEU A 181 7.99 -9.43 -16.74
C LEU A 181 8.91 -9.93 -17.87
N ALA A 182 10.21 -9.64 -17.79
CA ALA A 182 11.18 -10.03 -18.81
C ALA A 182 11.44 -11.54 -18.85
N ALA A 183 11.44 -12.22 -17.70
CA ALA A 183 11.75 -13.65 -17.61
C ALA A 183 10.78 -14.55 -18.40
N ALA A 184 9.53 -14.12 -18.61
CA ALA A 184 8.50 -14.97 -19.20
C ALA A 184 7.83 -14.42 -20.47
N HIS A 185 7.97 -13.12 -20.78
CA HIS A 185 7.26 -12.47 -21.90
C HIS A 185 5.73 -12.66 -21.86
N GLN A 186 5.19 -12.89 -20.67
CA GLN A 186 3.78 -13.16 -20.40
C GLN A 186 3.20 -12.07 -19.49
N PRO A 187 1.85 -11.92 -19.40
CA PRO A 187 1.24 -11.19 -18.30
C PRO A 187 1.75 -11.70 -16.94
N LEU A 188 1.87 -10.79 -15.99
CA LEU A 188 2.23 -11.05 -14.61
C LEU A 188 1.01 -10.86 -13.71
N LEU A 189 0.62 -11.91 -13.00
CA LEU A 189 -0.25 -11.80 -11.83
C LEU A 189 0.62 -11.64 -10.59
N LEU A 190 0.60 -10.46 -10.00
CA LEU A 190 1.27 -10.19 -8.73
C LEU A 190 0.27 -10.39 -7.59
N LEU A 191 0.46 -11.46 -6.82
CA LEU A 191 -0.40 -11.87 -5.72
C LEU A 191 0.22 -11.45 -4.39
N PHE A 192 -0.46 -10.61 -3.63
CA PHE A 192 -0.06 -10.18 -2.31
C PHE A 192 -0.68 -11.10 -1.25
N THR A 193 0.16 -11.68 -0.40
CA THR A 193 -0.21 -12.54 0.72
C THR A 193 0.45 -12.05 2.01
N ASP A 194 0.13 -12.69 3.13
CA ASP A 194 0.76 -12.41 4.42
C ASP A 194 0.89 -13.69 5.24
N HIS A 195 1.94 -13.79 6.06
CA HIS A 195 2.13 -14.95 6.93
C HIS A 195 1.07 -15.06 8.06
N ALA A 196 0.43 -13.95 8.44
CA ALA A 196 -0.65 -13.94 9.42
C ALA A 196 -2.06 -14.08 8.80
N CYS A 197 -2.17 -14.40 7.50
CA CYS A 197 -3.41 -14.37 6.74
C CYS A 197 -3.96 -15.77 6.43
N GLY A 198 -4.95 -16.24 7.21
CA GLY A 198 -5.61 -17.55 6.98
C GLY A 198 -6.36 -17.63 5.64
N ALA A 199 -6.80 -16.49 5.11
CA ALA A 199 -7.34 -16.37 3.76
C ALA A 199 -6.33 -16.75 2.67
N CYS A 200 -5.08 -16.39 2.91
CA CYS A 200 -3.97 -16.64 2.02
C CYS A 200 -3.65 -18.14 2.05
N ASP A 201 -3.52 -18.73 3.24
CA ASP A 201 -3.27 -20.17 3.46
C ASP A 201 -4.28 -21.05 2.69
N ALA A 202 -5.56 -20.69 2.71
CA ALA A 202 -6.60 -21.41 1.97
C ALA A 202 -6.50 -21.29 0.43
N LEU A 203 -5.93 -20.19 -0.07
CA LEU A 203 -5.79 -19.90 -1.50
C LEU A 203 -4.52 -20.51 -2.10
N LEU A 204 -3.43 -20.60 -1.33
CA LEU A 204 -2.10 -20.98 -1.81
C LEU A 204 -2.02 -22.36 -2.50
N PRO A 205 -2.69 -23.42 -2.04
CA PRO A 205 -2.71 -24.70 -2.76
C PRO A 205 -3.33 -24.61 -4.17
N GLN A 206 -4.24 -23.67 -4.38
CA GLN A 206 -4.80 -23.39 -5.71
C GLN A 206 -3.82 -22.58 -6.56
N VAL A 207 -3.11 -21.63 -5.96
CA VAL A 207 -2.08 -20.81 -6.62
C VAL A 207 -0.91 -21.67 -7.09
N ALA A 208 -0.44 -22.62 -6.29
CA ALA A 208 0.61 -23.56 -6.69
C ALA A 208 0.21 -24.38 -7.93
N ARG A 209 -1.06 -24.83 -8.00
CA ARG A 209 -1.61 -25.50 -9.19
C ARG A 209 -1.66 -24.58 -10.39
N TRP A 210 -2.04 -23.31 -10.22
CA TRP A 210 -2.04 -22.33 -11.31
C TRP A 210 -0.63 -22.02 -11.82
N GLN A 211 0.36 -21.90 -10.93
CA GLN A 211 1.76 -21.70 -11.29
C GLN A 211 2.31 -22.82 -12.17
N GLN A 212 1.86 -24.06 -11.93
CA GLN A 212 2.25 -25.21 -12.75
C GLN A 212 1.44 -25.26 -14.06
N ALA A 213 0.11 -25.14 -13.97
CA ALA A 213 -0.79 -25.32 -15.12
C ALA A 213 -0.69 -24.20 -16.17
N TYR A 214 -0.33 -22.98 -15.76
CA TYR A 214 -0.35 -21.80 -16.62
C TYR A 214 1.02 -21.17 -16.86
N ALA A 215 2.12 -21.87 -16.53
CA ALA A 215 3.50 -21.36 -16.65
C ALA A 215 3.85 -20.83 -18.07
N GLU A 216 3.21 -21.33 -19.12
CA GLU A 216 3.43 -20.91 -20.50
C GLU A 216 2.58 -19.70 -20.93
N ARG A 217 1.65 -19.23 -20.08
CA ARG A 217 0.66 -18.21 -20.44
C ARG A 217 0.54 -17.08 -19.43
N LEU A 218 0.85 -17.35 -18.16
CA LEU A 218 0.72 -16.41 -17.05
C LEU A 218 1.84 -16.65 -16.05
N THR A 219 2.63 -15.61 -15.80
CA THR A 219 3.56 -15.62 -14.67
C THR A 219 2.82 -15.22 -13.41
N ILE A 220 2.89 -16.03 -12.36
CA ILE A 220 2.33 -15.70 -11.05
C ILE A 220 3.49 -15.53 -10.08
N ALA A 221 3.63 -14.33 -9.52
CA ALA A 221 4.59 -14.02 -8.47
C ALA A 221 3.85 -13.69 -7.17
N ILE A 222 4.34 -14.22 -6.05
CA ILE A 222 3.74 -14.02 -4.73
C ILE A 222 4.59 -12.98 -3.99
N VAL A 223 3.95 -11.97 -3.41
CA VAL A 223 4.56 -10.98 -2.51
C VAL A 223 4.01 -11.26 -1.12
N ASN A 224 4.84 -11.81 -0.25
CA ASN A 224 4.45 -12.21 1.08
C ASN A 224 4.86 -11.17 2.13
N GLY A 225 3.89 -10.71 2.91
CA GLY A 225 4.13 -9.86 4.08
C GLY A 225 4.62 -10.65 5.28
N GLY A 226 5.53 -10.06 6.06
CA GLY A 226 6.10 -10.63 7.27
C GLY A 226 7.58 -11.06 7.15
N PRO A 227 8.16 -11.59 8.23
CA PRO A 227 9.60 -11.84 8.33
C PRO A 227 10.12 -12.78 7.22
N PRO A 228 11.37 -12.58 6.73
CA PRO A 228 11.97 -13.45 5.71
C PRO A 228 12.08 -14.92 6.13
N ALA A 229 12.37 -15.18 7.42
CA ALA A 229 12.51 -16.53 7.96
C ALA A 229 11.22 -17.35 7.83
N ASP A 230 10.07 -16.71 8.06
CA ASP A 230 8.74 -17.31 7.95
C ASP A 230 8.39 -17.58 6.47
N SER A 231 8.82 -16.69 5.57
CA SER A 231 8.56 -16.79 4.13
C SER A 231 9.25 -18.00 3.44
N VAL A 232 10.39 -18.47 3.96
CA VAL A 232 11.07 -19.67 3.45
C VAL A 232 10.28 -20.94 3.77
N ALA A 233 9.84 -21.08 5.02
CA ALA A 233 9.03 -22.22 5.46
C ALA A 233 7.69 -22.24 4.70
N PHE A 234 7.04 -21.08 4.62
CA PHE A 234 5.80 -20.82 3.91
C PHE A 234 5.85 -21.18 2.42
N SER A 235 6.95 -20.86 1.73
CA SER A 235 7.13 -21.24 0.33
C SER A 235 7.27 -22.75 0.12
N ARG A 236 7.99 -23.44 1.03
CA ARG A 236 8.25 -24.88 0.94
C ARG A 236 7.00 -25.71 1.24
N GLU A 237 6.24 -25.32 2.26
CA GLU A 237 5.02 -26.00 2.68
C GLU A 237 3.98 -26.07 1.55
N HIS A 238 3.82 -24.98 0.79
CA HIS A 238 2.82 -24.89 -0.27
C HIS A 238 3.36 -25.14 -1.68
N GLY A 239 4.66 -25.47 -1.82
CA GLY A 239 5.28 -25.74 -3.13
C GLY A 239 5.28 -24.54 -4.08
N LEU A 240 5.36 -23.33 -3.53
CA LEU A 240 5.27 -22.07 -4.27
C LEU A 240 6.57 -21.73 -5.00
N ARG A 241 6.44 -21.07 -6.16
CA ARG A 241 7.55 -20.49 -6.93
C ARG A 241 7.44 -18.96 -6.92
N ASN A 242 8.52 -18.25 -7.25
CA ASN A 242 8.53 -16.79 -7.40
C ASN A 242 7.95 -16.05 -6.17
N LEU A 243 8.35 -16.47 -4.97
CA LEU A 243 7.93 -15.85 -3.71
C LEU A 243 8.92 -14.75 -3.31
N LEU A 244 8.39 -13.55 -3.12
CA LEU A 244 9.08 -12.32 -2.75
C LEU A 244 8.66 -11.92 -1.34
N VAL A 245 9.54 -11.26 -0.60
CA VAL A 245 9.32 -10.85 0.78
C VAL A 245 9.12 -9.34 0.84
N ASP A 246 7.96 -8.90 1.34
CA ASP A 246 7.59 -7.51 1.63
C ASP A 246 7.36 -7.37 3.14
N GLU A 247 8.44 -7.43 3.92
CA GLU A 247 8.41 -7.55 5.39
C GLU A 247 7.48 -6.53 6.06
N ASP A 248 7.59 -5.26 5.67
CA ASP A 248 6.82 -4.15 6.23
C ASP A 248 5.49 -3.87 5.51
N ARG A 249 5.09 -4.70 4.53
CA ARG A 249 3.90 -4.48 3.67
C ARG A 249 3.94 -3.14 2.93
N MET A 250 5.14 -2.66 2.63
CA MET A 250 5.34 -1.35 2.03
C MET A 250 4.88 -1.37 0.57
N LEU A 251 5.14 -2.46 -0.16
CA LEU A 251 4.70 -2.59 -1.55
C LEU A 251 3.18 -2.72 -1.65
N LEU A 252 2.57 -3.54 -0.77
CA LEU A 252 1.11 -3.65 -0.65
C LEU A 252 0.46 -2.26 -0.54
N THR A 253 0.93 -1.46 0.41
CA THR A 253 0.41 -0.11 0.68
C THR A 253 0.69 0.86 -0.47
N THR A 254 1.88 0.77 -1.08
CA THR A 254 2.29 1.60 -2.23
C THR A 254 1.37 1.38 -3.43
N TYR A 255 0.93 0.15 -3.64
CA TYR A 255 -0.02 -0.19 -4.69
C TYR A 255 -1.46 0.13 -4.32
N GLY A 256 -1.71 0.79 -3.19
CA GLY A 256 -3.04 1.15 -2.73
C GLY A 256 -3.88 -0.06 -2.35
N LEU A 257 -3.27 -1.24 -2.24
CA LEU A 257 -3.90 -2.42 -1.69
C LEU A 257 -3.91 -2.26 -0.18
N THR A 258 -5.01 -2.66 0.41
CA THR A 258 -5.16 -2.56 1.86
C THR A 258 -5.27 -3.93 2.49
N ALA A 259 -5.36 -5.01 1.72
CA ALA A 259 -5.89 -6.29 2.16
C ALA A 259 -5.12 -7.44 1.50
N THR A 260 -5.01 -8.58 2.17
CA THR A 260 -4.47 -9.82 1.60
C THR A 260 -5.51 -10.95 1.76
N PRO A 261 -5.59 -11.93 0.84
CA PRO A 261 -4.91 -11.94 -0.43
C PRO A 261 -5.51 -10.89 -1.38
N SER A 262 -4.66 -10.18 -2.11
CA SER A 262 -5.07 -9.30 -3.22
C SER A 262 -4.19 -9.57 -4.42
N ALA A 263 -4.71 -9.44 -5.63
CA ALA A 263 -3.93 -9.65 -6.84
C ALA A 263 -4.06 -8.50 -7.83
N MET A 264 -2.96 -8.23 -8.53
CA MET A 264 -2.89 -7.27 -9.62
C MET A 264 -2.46 -7.99 -10.89
N LEU A 265 -3.24 -7.83 -11.96
CA LEU A 265 -2.89 -8.35 -13.28
C LEU A 265 -2.20 -7.27 -14.09
N ILE A 266 -0.91 -7.46 -14.33
CA ILE A 266 -0.02 -6.53 -15.00
C ILE A 266 0.30 -7.10 -16.37
N ASP A 267 0.14 -6.32 -17.43
CA ASP A 267 0.56 -6.74 -18.76
C ASP A 267 2.08 -6.62 -18.95
N THR A 268 2.53 -7.03 -20.14
CA THR A 268 3.94 -6.99 -20.54
C THR A 268 4.50 -5.56 -20.66
N ASP A 269 3.63 -4.56 -20.81
CA ASP A 269 3.94 -3.13 -20.93
C ASP A 269 3.88 -2.40 -19.58
N ARG A 270 3.79 -3.15 -18.46
CA ARG A 270 3.61 -2.65 -17.08
C ARG A 270 2.28 -1.94 -16.84
N ILE A 271 1.28 -2.20 -17.66
CA ILE A 271 -0.05 -1.62 -17.49
C ILE A 271 -0.89 -2.56 -16.64
N LEU A 272 -1.59 -2.00 -15.68
CA LEU A 272 -2.59 -2.72 -14.91
C LEU A 272 -3.77 -3.09 -15.82
N ALA A 273 -3.87 -4.36 -16.20
CA ALA A 273 -4.83 -4.85 -17.19
C ALA A 273 -6.27 -4.85 -16.66
N ALA A 274 -6.46 -4.97 -15.35
CA ALA A 274 -7.76 -4.96 -14.70
C ALA A 274 -7.67 -4.41 -13.28
N ALA A 275 -8.81 -4.02 -12.70
CA ALA A 275 -8.85 -3.53 -11.32
C ALA A 275 -8.28 -4.61 -10.38
N PRO A 276 -7.55 -4.22 -9.32
CA PRO A 276 -7.02 -5.20 -8.38
C PRO A 276 -8.16 -6.03 -7.79
N ALA A 277 -7.94 -7.35 -7.70
CA ALA A 277 -8.86 -8.29 -7.11
C ALA A 277 -8.54 -8.46 -5.62
N ALA A 278 -9.55 -8.55 -4.76
CA ALA A 278 -9.36 -8.82 -3.34
C ALA A 278 -10.15 -10.07 -2.92
N GLY A 279 -9.46 -11.03 -2.29
CA GLY A 279 -10.03 -12.31 -1.88
C GLY A 279 -10.04 -13.37 -2.99
N SER A 280 -10.22 -14.63 -2.58
CA SER A 280 -10.01 -15.82 -3.43
C SER A 280 -10.86 -15.85 -4.70
N ALA A 281 -12.16 -15.52 -4.60
CA ALA A 281 -13.09 -15.55 -5.74
C ALA A 281 -12.71 -14.54 -6.84
N GLU A 282 -12.46 -13.28 -6.45
CA GLU A 282 -12.08 -12.23 -7.41
C GLU A 282 -10.71 -12.51 -8.05
N ILE A 283 -9.79 -13.13 -7.30
CA ILE A 283 -8.47 -13.54 -7.81
C ILE A 283 -8.62 -14.67 -8.83
N ALA A 284 -9.48 -15.66 -8.60
CA ALA A 284 -9.76 -16.72 -9.56
C ALA A 284 -10.37 -16.17 -10.87
N ASP A 285 -11.28 -15.20 -10.77
CA ASP A 285 -11.83 -14.50 -11.94
C ASP A 285 -10.75 -13.69 -12.69
N LEU A 286 -9.81 -13.11 -11.96
CA LEU A 286 -8.69 -12.37 -12.53
C LEU A 286 -7.71 -13.29 -13.28
N VAL A 287 -7.42 -14.47 -12.74
CA VAL A 287 -6.63 -15.53 -13.43
C VAL A 287 -7.34 -15.96 -14.71
N THR A 288 -8.65 -16.24 -14.64
CA THR A 288 -9.44 -16.65 -15.80
C THR A 288 -9.41 -15.59 -16.90
N ARG A 289 -9.48 -14.30 -16.55
CA ARG A 289 -9.33 -13.19 -17.50
C ARG A 289 -7.94 -13.11 -18.11
N ALA A 290 -6.89 -13.36 -17.34
CA ALA A 290 -5.51 -13.36 -17.83
C ALA A 290 -5.26 -14.46 -18.90
N LEU A 291 -6.01 -15.56 -18.81
CA LEU A 291 -5.95 -16.69 -19.74
C LEU A 291 -6.85 -16.54 -20.96
N GLN A 292 -7.59 -15.43 -21.11
CA GLN A 292 -8.31 -15.19 -22.36
C GLN A 292 -7.32 -14.70 -23.44
N PRO A 293 -7.44 -15.13 -24.70
CA PRO A 293 -6.59 -14.64 -25.77
C PRO A 293 -6.69 -13.11 -25.86
N ARG A 294 -5.55 -12.41 -25.83
CA ARG A 294 -5.50 -10.96 -26.08
C ARG A 294 -5.93 -10.69 -27.52
N GLY A 295 -7.23 -10.50 -27.73
CA GLY A 295 -7.73 -9.88 -28.94
C GLY A 295 -7.16 -8.46 -29.01
N ARG A 296 -6.31 -8.19 -30.00
CA ARG A 296 -6.04 -6.82 -30.46
C ARG A 296 -7.38 -6.07 -30.50
N SER A 297 -7.43 -4.92 -29.84
CA SER A 297 -8.64 -4.15 -29.57
C SER A 297 -9.61 -4.15 -30.77
N THR A 298 -10.79 -4.73 -30.56
CA THR A 298 -11.96 -4.67 -31.45
C THR A 298 -12.58 -3.27 -31.58
N ILE A 299 -11.83 -2.21 -31.25
CA ILE A 299 -12.27 -0.81 -31.40
C ILE A 299 -12.31 -0.42 -32.89
N ALA A 300 -11.50 -1.05 -33.75
CA ALA A 300 -11.60 -0.89 -35.20
C ALA A 300 -12.82 -1.59 -35.84
N ARG A 301 -13.52 -2.48 -35.12
CA ARG A 301 -14.66 -3.25 -35.65
C ARG A 301 -16.03 -2.64 -35.31
N ARG A 302 -16.09 -1.71 -34.34
CA ARG A 302 -17.33 -0.95 -34.01
C ARG A 302 -17.52 0.30 -34.85
N ALA A 303 -16.48 0.82 -35.51
CA ALA A 303 -16.61 1.95 -36.45
C ALA A 303 -17.26 1.56 -37.79
N LEU A 304 -17.31 0.26 -38.11
CA LEU A 304 -17.89 -0.26 -39.37
C LEU A 304 -19.33 -0.78 -39.23
N LEU A 305 -19.93 -0.74 -38.03
CA LEU A 305 -21.31 -1.22 -37.79
C LEU A 305 -22.32 -0.08 -37.56
N PHE A 306 -21.92 1.18 -37.70
CA PHE A 306 -22.84 2.35 -37.62
C PHE A 306 -23.19 2.95 -38.99
N ALA A 307 -22.85 2.29 -40.10
CA ALA A 307 -23.15 2.77 -41.45
C ALA A 307 -24.54 2.34 -41.99
N SER A 308 -25.38 1.66 -41.20
CA SER A 308 -26.70 1.24 -41.70
C SER A 308 -27.72 1.05 -40.58
N ALA A 309 -28.29 2.16 -40.12
CA ALA A 309 -29.67 2.22 -39.59
C ALA A 309 -30.13 3.69 -39.45
N THR A 310 -30.81 4.16 -40.50
CA THR A 310 -32.01 5.02 -40.48
C THR A 310 -32.07 6.24 -39.55
N MET A 311 -31.96 7.41 -40.20
CA MET A 311 -32.76 8.64 -40.01
C MET A 311 -33.69 8.73 -38.79
N VAL A 312 -33.37 9.65 -37.88
CA VAL A 312 -34.37 10.48 -37.18
C VAL A 312 -33.83 11.92 -37.17
N PRO A 313 -34.54 12.92 -37.73
CA PRO A 313 -34.11 14.30 -37.67
C PRO A 313 -34.60 14.92 -36.36
N THR A 314 -33.67 15.32 -35.48
CA THR A 314 -34.02 16.25 -34.40
C THR A 314 -32.98 17.37 -34.34
N VAL A 315 -33.43 18.49 -34.91
CA VAL A 315 -33.12 19.90 -34.68
C VAL A 315 -31.94 20.20 -33.76
N ILE A 316 -30.96 20.82 -34.39
CA ILE A 316 -29.83 21.61 -33.92
C ILE A 316 -30.17 22.47 -32.69
N SER A 317 -29.41 22.29 -31.60
CA SER A 317 -29.09 23.39 -30.70
C SER A 317 -27.57 23.48 -30.58
N THR A 318 -27.01 24.40 -31.35
CA THR A 318 -25.61 24.82 -31.33
C THR A 318 -25.28 25.50 -30.00
N ARG A 319 -24.69 24.76 -29.08
CA ARG A 319 -23.68 25.30 -28.15
C ARG A 319 -22.45 24.40 -28.18
N ALA A 320 -21.67 24.61 -29.23
CA ALA A 320 -20.28 24.19 -29.28
C ALA A 320 -19.51 24.94 -28.18
N MET A 321 -19.35 24.31 -27.01
CA MET A 321 -18.15 24.53 -26.22
C MET A 321 -17.10 23.57 -26.72
N ALA A 322 -16.33 24.04 -27.70
CA ALA A 322 -15.00 23.56 -27.96
C ALA A 322 -14.17 23.76 -26.67
N ARG A 323 -14.03 22.70 -25.88
CA ARG A 323 -12.90 22.53 -24.96
C ARG A 323 -12.29 21.18 -25.28
N GLY A 324 -11.07 21.26 -25.84
CA GLY A 324 -10.30 20.14 -26.31
C GLY A 324 -10.23 19.01 -25.30
N VAL A 325 -10.47 17.80 -25.79
CA VAL A 325 -9.99 16.58 -25.15
C VAL A 325 -8.48 16.56 -25.35
N THR A 326 -7.75 17.28 -24.48
CA THR A 326 -6.31 17.12 -24.33
C THR A 326 -6.05 15.96 -23.38
N GLY A 327 -5.49 14.88 -23.92
CA GLY A 327 -4.52 14.04 -23.22
C GLY A 327 -5.07 13.06 -22.17
N ALA A 328 -4.97 11.77 -22.49
CA ALA A 328 -4.59 10.78 -21.49
C ALA A 328 -3.37 11.32 -20.68
N ASN A 329 -3.36 11.11 -19.36
CA ASN A 329 -2.34 11.58 -18.40
C ASN A 329 -0.92 11.03 -18.68
N TRP A 330 -0.32 11.35 -19.82
CA TRP A 330 1.07 11.10 -20.12
C TRP A 330 1.92 12.13 -19.38
N ARG A 331 2.71 11.69 -18.40
CA ARG A 331 3.67 12.55 -17.71
C ARG A 331 5.05 12.39 -18.38
N PRO A 332 5.72 13.49 -18.75
CA PRO A 332 7.03 13.42 -19.38
C PRO A 332 8.08 12.82 -18.42
N LYS A 333 8.86 11.85 -18.91
CA LYS A 333 9.97 11.23 -18.13
C LYS A 333 11.11 12.20 -17.83
N ARG A 334 11.22 13.28 -18.61
CA ARG A 334 12.26 14.31 -18.52
C ARG A 334 11.65 15.67 -18.79
N VAL A 335 11.87 16.62 -17.90
CA VAL A 335 11.41 18.00 -18.04
C VAL A 335 12.54 18.93 -17.66
N LYS A 336 12.87 19.87 -18.54
CA LYS A 336 13.76 20.97 -18.20
C LYS A 336 12.95 22.03 -17.48
N PHE A 337 13.41 22.45 -16.30
CA PHE A 337 12.71 23.43 -15.47
C PHE A 337 13.75 24.26 -14.71
N ALA A 338 13.61 25.60 -14.70
CA ALA A 338 14.46 26.52 -13.94
C ALA A 338 15.98 26.23 -14.00
N GLY A 339 16.50 25.99 -15.22
CA GLY A 339 17.92 25.72 -15.45
C GLY A 339 18.38 24.29 -15.14
N GLY A 340 17.56 23.47 -14.49
CA GLY A 340 17.84 22.06 -14.23
C GLY A 340 16.85 21.11 -14.93
N TRP A 341 16.88 19.87 -14.47
CA TRP A 341 16.16 18.74 -15.04
C TRP A 341 15.43 17.94 -13.97
N LEU A 342 14.12 17.80 -14.15
CA LEU A 342 13.30 16.83 -13.46
C LEU A 342 13.29 15.53 -14.29
N CYS A 343 13.87 14.45 -13.75
CA CYS A 343 13.97 13.18 -14.45
C CYS A 343 13.35 12.05 -13.63
N LYS A 344 12.67 11.12 -14.30
CA LYS A 344 12.14 9.89 -13.70
C LYS A 344 13.07 8.71 -13.96
N GLN A 345 14.01 8.48 -13.05
CA GLN A 345 15.01 7.40 -13.16
C GLN A 345 15.51 6.97 -11.78
N ARG A 346 16.49 6.07 -11.74
CA ARG A 346 17.15 5.67 -10.49
C ARG A 346 18.25 6.69 -10.14
N TYR A 347 18.39 7.03 -8.88
CA TYR A 347 19.33 8.04 -8.39
C TYR A 347 19.73 7.77 -6.92
N ALA A 348 20.77 8.44 -6.43
CA ALA A 348 21.12 8.42 -5.01
C ALA A 348 20.47 9.61 -4.28
N LEU A 349 19.88 9.38 -3.12
CA LEU A 349 19.16 10.38 -2.34
C LEU A 349 19.90 10.68 -1.04
N CYS A 350 20.69 11.76 -1.06
CA CYS A 350 21.52 12.19 0.07
C CYS A 350 20.84 13.21 0.99
N THR A 351 19.57 13.57 0.74
CA THR A 351 18.82 14.66 1.40
C THR A 351 18.92 14.70 2.94
N LYS A 352 19.17 13.56 3.60
CA LYS A 352 19.32 13.41 5.06
C LYS A 352 20.62 12.74 5.49
N ALA A 353 21.59 12.61 4.59
CA ALA A 353 22.77 11.79 4.83
C ALA A 353 23.76 12.50 5.76
N ALA A 354 24.27 11.74 6.73
CA ALA A 354 25.49 12.10 7.45
C ALA A 354 26.71 11.67 6.62
N CYS A 355 27.76 12.47 6.67
CA CYS A 355 28.96 12.34 5.85
C CYS A 355 30.22 12.31 6.71
N LYS A 356 31.30 11.77 6.14
CA LYS A 356 32.64 11.77 6.74
C LYS A 356 33.67 12.30 5.75
N PRO A 357 34.77 12.93 6.20
CA PRO A 357 35.85 13.33 5.31
C PRO A 357 36.43 12.14 4.54
N SER A 358 36.78 12.35 3.27
CA SER A 358 37.48 11.35 2.49
C SER A 358 38.93 11.22 2.98
N PRO A 359 39.45 9.99 3.14
CA PRO A 359 40.85 9.79 3.52
C PRO A 359 41.83 10.22 2.42
N SER A 360 41.37 10.35 1.17
CA SER A 360 42.21 10.64 0.00
C SER A 360 42.18 12.09 -0.46
N ASP A 361 41.13 12.85 -0.13
CA ASP A 361 40.93 14.21 -0.65
C ASP A 361 40.17 15.07 0.38
N PRO A 362 40.78 16.12 0.94
CA PRO A 362 40.15 16.96 1.96
C PRO A 362 38.93 17.74 1.44
N ASN A 363 38.79 17.93 0.12
CA ASN A 363 37.64 18.61 -0.48
C ASN A 363 36.44 17.67 -0.74
N VAL A 364 36.58 16.38 -0.43
CA VAL A 364 35.56 15.36 -0.68
C VAL A 364 35.04 14.81 0.64
N LEU A 365 33.72 14.76 0.74
CA LEU A 365 32.99 14.14 1.84
C LEU A 365 32.31 12.87 1.32
N ILE A 366 32.48 11.77 2.02
CA ILE A 366 31.87 10.49 1.72
C ILE A 366 30.56 10.38 2.48
N CYS A 367 29.45 10.33 1.74
CA CYS A 367 28.10 10.24 2.29
C CYS A 367 27.47 8.91 1.91
N ARG A 368 26.79 8.27 2.86
CA ARG A 368 26.00 7.05 2.59
C ARG A 368 24.55 7.47 2.32
N CYS A 369 24.10 7.25 1.10
CA CYS A 369 22.81 7.73 0.61
C CYS A 369 21.91 6.57 0.20
N VAL A 370 20.59 6.79 0.19
CA VAL A 370 19.62 5.75 -0.18
C VAL A 370 19.46 5.73 -1.71
N VAL A 371 19.36 4.55 -2.30
CA VAL A 371 19.09 4.38 -3.73
C VAL A 371 17.59 4.38 -3.96
N GLU A 372 17.11 5.31 -4.76
CA GLU A 372 15.68 5.51 -5.03
C GLU A 372 15.39 5.50 -6.52
N TYR A 373 14.12 5.27 -6.87
CA TYR A 373 13.60 5.43 -8.23
C TYR A 373 12.39 6.36 -8.22
N GLY A 374 12.38 7.35 -9.10
CA GLY A 374 11.27 8.30 -9.17
C GLY A 374 11.70 9.62 -9.78
N TYR A 375 10.88 10.66 -9.57
CA TYR A 375 11.21 12.01 -10.00
C TYR A 375 12.24 12.64 -9.05
N SER A 376 13.36 13.09 -9.60
CA SER A 376 14.38 13.86 -8.90
C SER A 376 14.88 15.03 -9.73
N TYR A 377 15.32 16.08 -9.05
CA TYR A 377 15.82 17.30 -9.64
C TYR A 377 17.34 17.45 -9.45
N GLY A 378 18.00 17.87 -10.52
CA GLY A 378 19.43 18.17 -10.59
C GLY A 378 19.70 19.01 -11.83
N TYR A 379 20.85 19.66 -11.90
CA TYR A 379 21.29 20.51 -13.01
C TYR A 379 21.94 19.72 -14.14
N LYS A 380 22.52 18.54 -13.85
CA LYS A 380 22.93 17.59 -14.91
C LYS A 380 21.71 17.14 -15.71
N SER A 381 21.90 16.89 -17.00
CA SER A 381 20.84 16.37 -17.86
C SER A 381 20.43 14.96 -17.43
N CYS A 382 19.22 14.54 -17.82
CA CYS A 382 18.74 13.19 -17.50
C CYS A 382 19.64 12.09 -18.08
N ALA A 383 20.26 12.34 -19.24
CA ALA A 383 21.20 11.42 -19.89
C ALA A 383 22.52 11.30 -19.11
N GLU A 384 23.09 12.42 -18.65
CA GLU A 384 24.31 12.40 -17.81
C GLU A 384 24.08 11.72 -16.45
N ARG A 385 22.84 11.75 -15.96
CA ARG A 385 22.40 11.12 -14.72
C ARG A 385 21.91 9.67 -14.91
N GLU A 386 21.90 9.16 -16.14
CA GLU A 386 21.38 7.83 -16.40
C GLU A 386 22.29 6.78 -15.74
N PRO A 387 21.75 5.85 -14.94
CA PRO A 387 22.56 4.84 -14.27
C PRO A 387 23.35 3.98 -15.25
N VAL A 388 24.65 3.83 -15.04
CA VAL A 388 25.51 2.93 -15.82
C VAL A 388 26.19 1.94 -14.88
N GLY A 389 25.80 0.67 -14.94
CA GLY A 389 26.29 -0.35 -14.02
C GLY A 389 25.96 0.00 -12.57
N LYS A 390 27.01 0.18 -11.75
CA LYS A 390 26.92 0.59 -10.33
C LYS A 390 26.94 2.11 -10.13
N ARG A 391 27.23 2.90 -11.16
CA ARG A 391 27.28 4.36 -11.07
C ARG A 391 25.88 4.96 -11.04
N LEU A 392 25.67 5.88 -10.12
CA LEU A 392 24.50 6.73 -9.97
C LEU A 392 24.94 8.19 -9.81
N VAL A 393 23.99 9.10 -9.94
CA VAL A 393 24.18 10.52 -9.59
C VAL A 393 23.24 10.88 -8.44
N SER A 394 23.78 11.57 -7.43
CA SER A 394 22.99 12.10 -6.32
C SER A 394 22.17 13.30 -6.78
N THR A 395 20.88 13.29 -6.47
CA THR A 395 19.93 14.33 -6.89
C THR A 395 18.89 14.57 -5.81
N PHE A 396 18.18 15.69 -5.90
CA PHE A 396 17.22 16.08 -4.88
C PHE A 396 15.83 15.48 -5.12
N SER A 397 15.22 14.97 -4.05
CA SER A 397 13.82 14.56 -3.98
C SER A 397 13.36 14.54 -2.52
N THR A 398 12.04 14.47 -2.30
CA THR A 398 11.43 14.35 -0.97
C THR A 398 10.95 12.93 -0.64
N GLN A 399 11.32 11.91 -1.43
CA GLN A 399 10.84 10.53 -1.25
C GLN A 399 11.20 9.91 0.11
N ASN A 400 12.33 10.29 0.72
CA ASN A 400 12.74 9.83 2.06
C ASN A 400 12.28 10.77 3.19
N THR A 401 11.33 11.66 2.92
CA THR A 401 10.74 12.57 3.91
C THR A 401 9.34 12.10 4.30
N ASN A 402 8.93 12.40 5.53
CA ASN A 402 7.61 12.08 6.06
C ASN A 402 7.09 13.27 6.88
N SER A 403 5.90 13.14 7.46
CA SER A 403 5.29 14.20 8.28
C SER A 403 6.08 14.60 9.53
N ARG A 404 7.03 13.77 9.98
CA ARG A 404 7.93 14.05 11.11
C ARG A 404 9.24 14.71 10.69
N THR A 405 9.52 14.74 9.38
CA THR A 405 10.74 15.37 8.88
C THR A 405 10.62 16.87 8.97
N ARG A 406 11.67 17.52 9.46
CA ARG A 406 11.79 18.96 9.56
C ARG A 406 13.05 19.44 8.86
N THR A 407 13.10 20.73 8.58
CA THR A 407 14.25 21.42 7.99
C THR A 407 14.98 22.19 9.09
N MET A 408 16.24 21.84 9.34
CA MET A 408 17.11 22.52 10.30
C MET A 408 18.06 23.46 9.55
N THR A 409 18.20 24.68 10.04
CA THR A 409 19.18 25.65 9.53
C THR A 409 20.38 25.71 10.46
N CYS A 410 21.58 25.62 9.91
CA CYS A 410 22.84 25.74 10.61
C CYS A 410 23.53 27.03 10.17
N ALA A 411 23.96 27.83 11.13
CA ALA A 411 24.74 29.04 10.88
C ALA A 411 26.23 28.70 10.67
N SER A 412 26.91 29.52 9.89
CA SER A 412 28.38 29.49 9.78
C SER A 412 29.05 29.80 11.14
N PRO A 413 30.22 29.21 11.50
CA PRO A 413 31.05 28.30 10.72
C PRO A 413 30.74 26.82 11.02
N ALA A 414 30.11 26.13 10.08
CA ALA A 414 29.85 24.69 10.14
C ALA A 414 30.10 24.06 8.77
N GLN A 415 30.86 22.97 8.73
CA GLN A 415 31.18 22.26 7.49
C GLN A 415 30.00 21.37 7.05
N TRP A 416 29.68 21.38 5.76
CA TRP A 416 28.58 20.60 5.20
C TRP A 416 28.92 20.02 3.83
N ALA A 417 28.13 19.03 3.39
CA ALA A 417 28.32 18.33 2.13
C ALA A 417 27.32 18.81 1.06
N ASN A 418 27.83 19.29 -0.08
CA ASN A 418 27.02 19.48 -1.28
C ASN A 418 27.06 18.20 -2.13
N CYS A 419 25.97 17.43 -2.06
CA CYS A 419 25.80 16.19 -2.80
C CYS A 419 25.01 16.33 -4.11
N LEU A 420 24.52 17.52 -4.47
CA LEU A 420 23.69 17.69 -5.67
C LEU A 420 24.52 17.47 -6.94
N ASP A 421 24.04 16.61 -7.84
CA ASP A 421 24.69 16.20 -9.08
C ASP A 421 26.06 15.51 -8.93
N MET A 422 26.38 15.02 -7.73
CA MET A 422 27.63 14.32 -7.46
C MET A 422 27.56 12.84 -7.82
N ASP A 423 28.70 12.26 -8.19
CA ASP A 423 28.79 10.85 -8.55
C ASP A 423 28.73 9.93 -7.31
N CYS A 424 28.02 8.83 -7.46
CA CYS A 424 27.82 7.81 -6.44
C CYS A 424 28.01 6.42 -7.02
N GLU A 425 28.40 5.48 -6.18
CA GLU A 425 28.47 4.06 -6.52
C GLU A 425 27.59 3.25 -5.59
N ILE A 426 26.79 2.33 -6.14
CA ILE A 426 25.93 1.43 -5.37
C ILE A 426 26.81 0.55 -4.48
N ASP A 427 26.49 0.49 -3.18
CA ASP A 427 27.20 -0.35 -2.22
C ASP A 427 26.99 -1.83 -2.60
N PRO A 428 28.07 -2.57 -2.93
CA PRO A 428 27.96 -3.97 -3.34
C PRO A 428 27.44 -4.89 -2.22
N ARG A 429 27.60 -4.49 -0.95
CA ARG A 429 27.10 -5.25 0.21
C ARG A 429 25.65 -4.89 0.54
N ASN A 430 25.20 -3.70 0.17
CA ASN A 430 23.82 -3.27 0.38
C ASN A 430 23.32 -2.40 -0.78
N PRO A 431 22.72 -3.01 -1.83
CA PRO A 431 22.29 -2.29 -3.03
C PRO A 431 21.19 -1.23 -2.83
N THR A 432 20.57 -1.19 -1.64
CA THR A 432 19.63 -0.12 -1.26
C THR A 432 20.35 1.19 -0.91
N HIS A 433 21.68 1.16 -0.80
CA HIS A 433 22.51 2.31 -0.49
C HIS A 433 23.55 2.55 -1.59
N ALA A 434 23.99 3.80 -1.70
CA ALA A 434 25.10 4.22 -2.53
C ALA A 434 26.07 5.06 -1.70
N VAL A 435 27.35 4.94 -2.02
CA VAL A 435 28.42 5.77 -1.47
C VAL A 435 28.66 6.91 -2.44
N CYS A 436 28.36 8.13 -1.99
CA CYS A 436 28.48 9.34 -2.80
C CYS A 436 29.71 10.14 -2.38
N ARG A 437 30.41 10.70 -3.38
CA ARG A 437 31.56 11.59 -3.19
C ARG A 437 31.08 13.03 -3.32
N CYS A 438 30.70 13.64 -2.22
CA CYS A 438 30.13 14.98 -2.18
C CYS A 438 31.20 16.06 -1.97
N LYS A 439 30.92 17.29 -2.40
CA LYS A 439 31.86 18.40 -2.25
C LYS A 439 31.77 18.98 -0.84
N SER A 440 32.93 19.19 -0.20
CA SER A 440 33.02 19.90 1.08
C SER A 440 32.76 21.40 0.90
N VAL A 441 31.98 21.97 1.83
CA VAL A 441 31.73 23.41 1.91
C VAL A 441 31.92 23.85 3.36
N GLU A 442 32.76 24.87 3.57
CA GLU A 442 33.22 25.29 4.90
C GLU A 442 32.65 26.64 5.35
N SER A 443 31.92 27.33 4.47
CA SER A 443 31.37 28.66 4.74
C SER A 443 29.95 28.82 4.23
N GLY A 444 29.22 29.74 4.87
CA GLY A 444 27.84 30.09 4.54
C GLY A 444 26.81 29.27 5.29
N ASP A 445 25.66 29.89 5.54
CA ASP A 445 24.53 29.24 6.20
C ASP A 445 23.93 28.19 5.28
N PHE A 446 23.54 27.06 5.87
CA PHE A 446 22.94 25.96 5.12
C PHE A 446 21.73 25.41 5.86
N PHE A 447 20.88 24.72 5.11
CA PHE A 447 19.79 23.94 5.68
C PHE A 447 19.91 22.48 5.30
N THR A 448 19.47 21.61 6.20
CA THR A 448 19.46 20.16 6.02
C THR A 448 18.15 19.56 6.51
N PHE A 449 17.82 18.38 6.01
CA PHE A 449 16.72 17.55 6.52
C PHE A 449 17.22 16.49 7.52
N GLY A 450 18.53 16.46 7.79
CA GLY A 450 19.15 15.69 8.86
C GLY A 450 19.09 16.40 10.21
N GLY A 451 19.69 15.79 11.23
CA GLY A 451 19.84 16.40 12.56
C GLY A 451 18.58 16.40 13.45
N ASN A 452 17.40 16.06 12.94
CA ASN A 452 16.15 15.95 13.73
C ASN A 452 15.86 17.18 14.62
N CYS A 453 16.15 18.39 14.11
CA CYS A 453 16.04 19.65 14.86
C CYS A 453 17.00 19.84 16.04
N ASP A 454 18.00 18.97 16.20
CA ASP A 454 19.09 19.17 17.15
C ASP A 454 20.23 19.98 16.50
N THR A 455 20.24 21.28 16.78
CA THR A 455 21.26 22.21 16.25
C THR A 455 22.67 21.93 16.77
N SER A 456 22.83 21.16 17.85
CA SER A 456 24.17 20.72 18.29
C SER A 456 24.84 19.81 17.25
N THR A 457 24.04 19.15 16.40
CA THR A 457 24.55 18.33 15.29
C THR A 457 25.12 19.13 14.13
N CYS A 458 24.88 20.46 14.08
CA CYS A 458 25.45 21.32 13.05
C CYS A 458 26.98 21.34 13.06
N THR A 459 27.62 21.15 14.23
CA THR A 459 29.08 21.14 14.37
C THR A 459 29.66 19.75 14.60
N SER A 460 28.88 18.82 15.17
CA SER A 460 29.35 17.45 15.46
C SER A 460 29.13 16.46 14.31
N VAL A 461 28.23 16.76 13.36
CA VAL A 461 27.92 15.91 12.21
C VAL A 461 27.96 16.71 10.92
N ILE A 462 28.72 16.23 9.94
CA ILE A 462 28.75 16.83 8.60
C ILE A 462 27.53 16.32 7.83
N TRP A 463 26.53 17.18 7.66
CA TRP A 463 25.30 16.84 6.95
C TRP A 463 25.37 17.16 5.46
N SER A 464 24.73 16.34 4.64
CA SER A 464 24.33 16.76 3.29
C SER A 464 23.31 17.89 3.40
N ALA A 465 23.56 18.99 2.71
CA ALA A 465 22.80 20.22 2.87
C ALA A 465 22.72 21.04 1.58
N ALA A 466 22.04 22.18 1.65
CA ALA A 466 21.95 23.17 0.58
C ALA A 466 21.86 24.59 1.15
N THR A 467 22.16 25.59 0.31
CA THR A 467 21.96 27.01 0.63
C THR A 467 20.58 27.49 0.14
N PRO A 468 19.95 28.46 0.81
CA PRO A 468 18.73 29.09 0.29
C PRO A 468 19.01 29.97 -0.96
N PRO A 469 18.06 30.05 -1.93
CA PRO A 469 16.91 29.19 -2.07
C PRO A 469 17.38 27.84 -2.62
N GLY A 470 16.98 26.73 -1.99
CA GLY A 470 17.29 25.38 -2.47
C GLY A 470 16.76 25.12 -3.90
N VAL A 471 16.91 23.90 -4.38
CA VAL A 471 16.46 23.57 -5.75
C VAL A 471 14.94 23.74 -5.92
N PRO A 472 14.46 24.18 -7.10
CA PRO A 472 13.04 24.47 -7.35
C PRO A 472 12.20 23.19 -7.63
N PHE A 473 12.38 22.15 -6.80
CA PHE A 473 11.75 20.84 -6.98
C PHE A 473 10.23 20.86 -6.87
N GLN A 474 9.68 21.57 -5.89
CA GLN A 474 8.22 21.67 -5.71
C GLN A 474 7.55 22.31 -6.93
N ALA A 475 8.14 23.37 -7.46
CA ALA A 475 7.67 24.03 -8.67
C ALA A 475 7.82 23.13 -9.91
N ALA A 476 8.94 22.41 -10.02
CA ALA A 476 9.15 21.43 -11.09
C ALA A 476 8.12 20.30 -11.06
N MET A 477 7.81 19.72 -9.90
CA MET A 477 6.77 18.69 -9.75
C MET A 477 5.39 19.23 -10.11
N LYS A 478 5.06 20.46 -9.68
CA LYS A 478 3.79 21.13 -10.02
C LYS A 478 3.65 21.33 -11.53
N SER A 479 4.75 21.61 -12.23
CA SER A 479 4.75 21.78 -13.70
C SER A 479 4.32 20.52 -14.45
N ILE A 480 4.55 19.33 -13.88
CA ILE A 480 4.09 18.06 -14.46
C ILE A 480 2.78 17.58 -13.86
N GLY A 481 2.09 18.40 -13.06
CA GLY A 481 0.81 18.10 -12.43
C GLY A 481 0.90 17.18 -11.21
N LEU A 482 2.05 17.14 -10.53
CA LEU A 482 2.24 16.43 -9.25
C LEU A 482 2.47 17.44 -8.14
N SER A 483 1.81 17.25 -7.00
CA SER A 483 2.03 18.10 -5.82
C SER A 483 2.92 17.36 -4.83
N VAL A 484 3.92 18.07 -4.31
CA VAL A 484 4.79 17.61 -3.20
C VAL A 484 4.81 18.69 -2.13
N THR A 485 4.89 18.26 -0.88
CA THR A 485 5.04 19.16 0.28
C THR A 485 6.47 19.05 0.76
N LEU A 486 7.14 20.21 0.93
CA LEU A 486 8.47 20.25 1.52
C LEU A 486 8.34 20.19 3.07
N PRO A 487 9.29 19.54 3.77
CA PRO A 487 9.33 19.56 5.23
C PRO A 487 9.31 20.98 5.81
N GLU A 488 8.52 21.18 6.86
CA GLU A 488 8.46 22.44 7.61
C GLU A 488 9.79 22.72 8.32
N ALA A 489 10.06 23.99 8.63
CA ALA A 489 11.20 24.36 9.46
C ALA A 489 11.10 23.75 10.87
N CYS A 490 12.24 23.54 11.50
CA CYS A 490 12.31 23.21 12.91
C CYS A 490 11.70 24.34 13.75
N PRO A 491 10.99 24.02 14.85
CA PRO A 491 10.50 25.02 15.78
C PRO A 491 11.67 25.88 16.28
N THR A 492 11.56 27.19 16.17
CA THR A 492 12.47 28.12 16.85
C THR A 492 12.04 28.13 18.32
N GLY A 493 12.82 27.51 19.20
CA GLY A 493 12.40 27.20 20.57
C GLY A 493 11.84 28.40 21.34
N THR A 494 10.55 28.31 21.69
CA THR A 494 10.02 28.36 23.05
C THR A 494 8.71 27.58 23.03
N ASP A 495 8.77 26.28 23.31
CA ASP A 495 7.69 25.50 23.89
C ASP A 495 8.38 24.29 24.52
N ASP A 496 8.70 24.44 25.81
CA ASP A 496 9.01 23.33 26.70
C ASP A 496 7.80 22.39 26.70
N ASP A 497 7.90 21.16 26.15
CA ASP A 497 7.11 19.98 26.62
C ASP A 497 7.28 18.66 25.83
N ASP A 498 8.24 18.50 24.91
CA ASP A 498 8.51 17.16 24.31
C ASP A 498 9.93 16.66 24.60
N PRO A 499 10.12 15.58 25.38
CA PRO A 499 11.44 14.98 25.55
C PRO A 499 11.93 14.34 24.24
N PRO A 500 13.24 14.40 23.93
CA PRO A 500 13.78 13.78 22.72
C PRO A 500 13.55 12.26 22.75
N PRO A 501 13.21 11.62 21.61
CA PRO A 501 13.16 10.17 21.53
C PRO A 501 14.56 9.60 21.74
N SER A 502 14.73 8.92 22.87
CA SER A 502 15.90 8.12 23.21
C SER A 502 16.03 6.94 22.23
N GLY A 503 17.10 6.95 21.43
CA GLY A 503 17.35 5.88 20.46
C GLY A 503 18.49 6.21 19.50
N LEU A 504 19.67 6.55 20.04
CA LEU A 504 20.89 6.80 19.27
C LEU A 504 22.09 6.10 19.93
N GLU A 505 21.93 4.82 20.23
CA GLU A 505 23.04 3.89 20.45
C GLU A 505 22.72 2.60 19.69
N LEU A 506 23.76 2.00 19.09
CA LEU A 506 23.78 0.82 18.20
C LEU A 506 23.74 1.10 16.68
N LEU A 507 24.73 1.83 16.16
CA LEU A 507 25.14 1.71 14.74
C LEU A 507 26.67 1.74 14.52
N TRP A 508 27.47 1.31 15.50
CA TRP A 508 28.89 0.99 15.29
C TRP A 508 29.28 -0.21 16.16
N GLY A 509 29.24 -1.40 15.56
CA GLY A 509 29.84 -2.63 16.07
C GLY A 509 30.45 -3.38 14.89
N GLU A 510 31.77 -3.24 14.78
CA GLU A 510 32.80 -3.97 14.00
C GLU A 510 32.51 -4.46 12.58
#